data_AF-A0A8J2HZ93-F1
#
_entry.id   AF-A0A8J2HZ93-F1
#
_cell.length_a   1.000
_cell.length_b   1.000
_cell.length_c   1.000
_cell.angle_alpha   90.00
_cell.angle_beta   90.00
_cell.angle_gamma   90.00
#
_symmetry.space_group_name_H-M   'P 1'
#
loop_
_entity.id
_entity.type
_entity.pdbx_description
1 polymer ?
#
loop_
_entity_poly.entity_id
_entity_poly.type
_entity_poly.pdbx_seq_one_letter_code
_entity_poly.pdbx_strand_id
1 'polypeptide(L)'
;MKTLTNLLVASWVFASYTFAASVNLLKREDTLNVQLTTVGNSVVKVVVTNTGDTNLNILSTGTLLDDTLPVERVTLYSDSGSRRVPFEGITIQLYPSALSADDFLILEAGGKKELTIETGALHDLSNGGTFDVLANGVLPYANENSTQLAGALRYDSNRLSIFVDGTEAAAARKSLAKRTIIDSGCTGDRLNILRTALSNCQKLASGAATAAAAGGSRLETFFKSSSTSVRNQVSARMRAVAQDCGTTSPGTTSYCTDQYGYCDGGNIVAYTLPTLNTITYCPIFFTATRPVTTGCKSFDQGTTILHETTHASSVYSPSTQDLAYGYDASVKLSTEQALNNADSYTLFANFVRLNCA
;
A
#
# COMPACT_ATOMS: atom_id res chain seq x y z
N MET A 1 -94.63 -1.82 13.90
CA MET A 1 -93.69 -2.03 15.03
C MET A 1 -92.87 -3.26 14.76
N LYS A 2 -91.56 -3.18 15.06
CA LYS A 2 -90.48 -4.16 14.85
C LYS A 2 -89.69 -3.99 13.54
N THR A 3 -88.62 -3.22 13.71
CA THR A 3 -87.46 -2.99 12.84
C THR A 3 -86.63 -4.27 12.68
N LEU A 4 -86.21 -4.56 11.45
CA LEU A 4 -85.18 -5.55 11.11
C LEU A 4 -84.18 -4.84 10.19
N THR A 5 -83.01 -4.53 10.74
CA THR A 5 -81.91 -3.86 10.04
C THR A 5 -80.91 -4.93 9.63
N ASN A 6 -80.74 -5.13 8.32
CA ASN A 6 -79.72 -6.00 7.76
C ASN A 6 -78.33 -5.34 7.89
N LEU A 7 -77.43 -5.95 8.65
CA LEU A 7 -75.99 -5.63 8.62
C LEU A 7 -75.31 -6.44 7.51
N LEU A 8 -74.78 -5.73 6.52
CA LEU A 8 -73.74 -6.23 5.61
C LEU A 8 -72.39 -6.08 6.32
N VAL A 9 -71.75 -7.20 6.67
CA VAL A 9 -70.36 -7.22 7.16
C VAL A 9 -69.45 -7.41 5.96
N ALA A 10 -68.72 -6.36 5.58
CA ALA A 10 -67.65 -6.42 4.59
C ALA A 10 -66.38 -6.98 5.24
N SER A 11 -65.92 -8.14 4.79
CA SER A 11 -64.63 -8.72 5.19
C SER A 11 -63.48 -7.98 4.51
N TRP A 12 -62.70 -7.23 5.28
CA TRP A 12 -61.42 -6.67 4.84
C TRP A 12 -60.30 -7.62 5.25
N VAL A 13 -59.68 -8.28 4.27
CA VAL A 13 -58.44 -9.04 4.44
C VAL A 13 -57.29 -8.03 4.48
N PHE A 14 -56.71 -7.82 5.66
CA PHE A 14 -55.44 -7.11 5.79
C PHE A 14 -54.30 -8.03 5.36
N ALA A 15 -53.80 -7.83 4.13
CA ALA A 15 -52.52 -8.39 3.73
C ALA A 15 -51.40 -7.56 4.38
N SER A 16 -50.82 -8.08 5.47
CA SER A 16 -49.62 -7.53 6.09
C SER A 16 -48.42 -7.79 5.19
N TYR A 17 -48.00 -6.78 4.43
CA TYR A 17 -46.70 -6.77 3.76
C TYR A 17 -45.60 -6.56 4.80
N THR A 18 -44.98 -7.64 5.25
CA THR A 18 -43.71 -7.56 5.96
C THR A 18 -42.61 -7.29 4.94
N PHE A 19 -42.14 -6.04 4.84
CA PHE A 19 -40.84 -5.78 4.24
C PHE A 19 -39.78 -6.37 5.17
N ALA A 20 -39.30 -7.57 4.84
CA ALA A 20 -38.07 -8.07 5.41
C ALA A 20 -36.93 -7.19 4.85
N ALA A 21 -36.47 -6.21 5.62
CA ALA A 21 -35.19 -5.59 5.36
C ALA A 21 -34.14 -6.71 5.45
N SER A 22 -33.59 -7.11 4.31
CA SER A 22 -32.40 -7.95 4.28
C SER A 22 -31.25 -7.11 4.84
N VAL A 23 -31.05 -7.18 6.16
CA VAL A 23 -29.85 -6.65 6.80
C VAL A 23 -28.71 -7.49 6.26
N ASN A 24 -27.90 -6.89 5.40
CA ASN A 24 -26.73 -7.54 4.84
C ASN A 24 -25.68 -7.68 5.96
N LEU A 25 -25.80 -8.74 6.76
CA LEU A 25 -24.93 -9.11 7.89
C LEU A 25 -23.45 -9.35 7.49
N LEU A 26 -23.10 -9.18 6.21
CA LEU A 26 -21.73 -9.27 5.68
C LEU A 26 -21.07 -7.92 5.46
N LYS A 27 -21.79 -6.79 5.57
CA LYS A 27 -21.14 -5.48 5.64
C LYS A 27 -20.74 -5.24 7.09
N ARG A 28 -19.62 -5.83 7.52
CA ARG A 28 -18.89 -5.32 8.68
C ARG A 28 -18.65 -3.84 8.36
N GLU A 29 -19.29 -2.94 9.10
CA GLU A 29 -19.19 -1.50 8.84
C GLU A 29 -17.71 -1.12 8.73
N ASP A 30 -17.30 -0.63 7.57
CA ASP A 30 -15.96 -0.11 7.37
C ASP A 30 -15.81 1.06 8.36
N THR A 31 -14.98 0.87 9.39
CA THR A 31 -14.83 1.82 10.51
C THR A 31 -14.11 3.11 10.09
N LEU A 32 -13.68 3.19 8.83
CA LEU A 32 -13.09 4.37 8.22
C LEU A 32 -13.89 4.76 6.99
N ASN A 33 -14.34 6.02 6.96
CA ASN A 33 -14.88 6.65 5.77
C ASN A 33 -13.85 7.65 5.22
N VAL A 34 -13.50 7.53 3.95
CA VAL A 34 -12.53 8.41 3.27
C VAL A 34 -13.23 9.15 2.14
N GLN A 35 -13.16 10.48 2.18
CA GLN A 35 -13.78 11.34 1.19
C GLN A 35 -12.77 12.31 0.59
N LEU A 36 -12.73 12.40 -0.74
CA LEU A 36 -11.90 13.30 -1.52
C LEU A 36 -12.77 14.43 -2.08
N THR A 37 -12.27 15.65 -1.98
CA THR A 37 -12.83 16.85 -2.60
C THR A 37 -11.72 17.70 -3.23
N THR A 38 -12.00 18.38 -4.34
CA THR A 38 -11.06 19.33 -4.90
C THR A 38 -11.04 20.63 -4.10
N VAL A 39 -9.85 21.20 -3.89
CA VAL A 39 -9.67 22.49 -3.19
C VAL A 39 -8.74 23.45 -3.95
N GLY A 40 -8.27 23.07 -5.14
CA GLY A 40 -7.37 23.85 -5.98
C GLY A 40 -7.16 23.16 -7.32
N ASN A 41 -6.15 23.59 -8.09
CA ASN A 41 -5.86 23.02 -9.41
C ASN A 41 -5.52 21.51 -9.33
N SER A 42 -4.34 21.18 -8.77
CA SER A 42 -3.91 19.79 -8.50
C SER A 42 -3.98 19.43 -7.01
N VAL A 43 -4.71 20.23 -6.22
CA VAL A 43 -4.84 20.05 -4.78
C VAL A 43 -6.13 19.32 -4.40
N VAL A 44 -5.99 18.20 -3.70
CA VAL A 44 -7.09 17.39 -3.19
C VAL A 44 -7.11 17.46 -1.66
N LYS A 45 -8.29 17.71 -1.09
CA LYS A 45 -8.55 17.53 0.33
C LYS A 45 -9.07 16.12 0.56
N VAL A 46 -8.44 15.40 1.49
CA VAL A 46 -8.87 14.09 1.99
C VAL A 46 -9.41 14.25 3.40
N VAL A 47 -10.59 13.71 3.65
CA VAL A 47 -11.19 13.64 4.99
C VAL A 47 -11.31 12.17 5.37
N VAL A 48 -10.58 11.76 6.41
CA VAL A 48 -10.66 10.42 6.99
C VAL A 48 -11.48 10.52 8.28
N THR A 49 -12.61 9.82 8.33
CA THR A 49 -13.53 9.81 9.46
C THR A 49 -13.54 8.44 10.12
N ASN A 50 -13.34 8.38 11.43
CA ASN A 50 -13.63 7.19 12.22
C ASN A 50 -15.14 7.11 12.45
N THR A 51 -15.80 6.15 11.81
CA THR A 51 -17.25 5.93 11.94
C THR A 51 -17.62 5.01 13.10
N GLY A 52 -16.62 4.44 13.77
CA GLY A 52 -16.79 3.58 14.94
C GLY A 52 -16.99 4.36 16.25
N ASP A 53 -17.21 3.59 17.31
CA ASP A 53 -17.47 4.05 18.68
C ASP A 53 -16.24 4.01 19.61
N THR A 54 -15.09 3.59 19.09
CA THR A 54 -13.82 3.55 19.81
C THR A 54 -12.74 4.39 19.15
N ASN A 55 -11.80 4.92 19.94
CA ASN A 55 -10.60 5.58 19.42
C ASN A 55 -9.72 4.59 18.66
N LEU A 56 -9.07 5.07 17.59
CA LEU A 56 -8.17 4.27 16.77
C LEU A 56 -6.75 4.83 16.86
N ASN A 57 -5.77 3.96 17.11
CA ASN A 57 -4.34 4.28 17.08
C ASN A 57 -3.74 3.74 15.77
N ILE A 58 -3.84 4.55 14.70
CA ILE A 58 -3.64 4.13 13.31
C ILE A 58 -2.21 4.46 12.88
N LEU A 59 -1.51 3.53 12.22
CA LEU A 59 -0.21 3.80 11.63
C LEU A 59 -0.33 4.93 10.60
N SER A 60 0.40 6.03 10.79
CA SER A 60 0.40 7.18 9.88
C SER A 60 1.58 7.16 8.90
N THR A 61 2.79 6.87 9.38
CA THR A 61 4.01 6.86 8.57
C THR A 61 3.89 5.90 7.38
N GLY A 62 4.21 6.37 6.18
CA GLY A 62 4.12 5.60 4.94
C GLY A 62 2.72 5.40 4.39
N THR A 63 1.68 5.95 5.02
CA THR A 63 0.29 5.67 4.65
C THR A 63 -0.43 6.90 4.07
N LEU A 64 -1.73 6.76 3.76
CA LEU A 64 -2.63 7.88 3.46
C LEU A 64 -2.50 9.05 4.45
N LEU A 65 -2.22 8.74 5.72
CA LEU A 65 -2.18 9.71 6.82
C LEU A 65 -0.83 10.39 7.00
N ASP A 66 0.20 10.02 6.22
CA ASP A 66 1.52 10.63 6.30
C ASP A 66 1.45 12.09 5.83
N ASP A 67 1.97 13.02 6.61
CA ASP A 67 2.08 14.44 6.27
C ASP A 67 3.54 14.93 6.23
N THR A 68 4.49 14.01 6.34
CA THR A 68 5.93 14.28 6.41
C THR A 68 6.68 13.75 5.18
N LEU A 69 6.48 12.49 4.82
CA LEU A 69 7.20 11.83 3.74
C LEU A 69 6.51 12.07 2.40
N PRO A 70 7.28 12.15 1.28
CA PRO A 70 6.71 12.26 -0.05
C PRO A 70 6.24 10.88 -0.57
N VAL A 71 5.32 10.24 0.16
CA VAL A 71 4.72 8.94 -0.18
C VAL A 71 3.43 9.08 -0.98
N GLU A 72 3.01 8.01 -1.65
CA GLU A 72 1.78 8.02 -2.45
C GLU A 72 0.56 7.87 -1.54
N ARG A 73 -0.21 8.95 -1.43
CA ARG A 73 -1.41 9.00 -0.60
C ARG A 73 -2.69 8.88 -1.40
N VAL A 74 -2.65 9.26 -2.67
CA VAL A 74 -3.73 9.12 -3.63
C VAL A 74 -3.14 8.66 -4.96
N THR A 75 -3.89 7.84 -5.68
CA THR A 75 -3.53 7.39 -7.02
C THR A 75 -4.27 8.22 -8.04
N LEU A 76 -3.55 8.66 -9.08
CA LEU A 76 -4.11 9.39 -10.22
C LEU A 76 -4.22 8.51 -11.45
N TYR A 77 -5.31 8.69 -12.19
CA TYR A 77 -5.54 8.05 -13.48
C TYR A 77 -5.90 9.09 -14.53
N SER A 78 -5.26 9.00 -15.70
CA SER A 78 -5.61 9.74 -16.91
C SER A 78 -6.46 8.86 -17.84
N ASP A 79 -6.80 9.39 -19.01
CA ASP A 79 -7.54 8.70 -20.07
C ASP A 79 -8.85 8.09 -19.57
N SER A 80 -9.67 8.93 -18.92
CA SER A 80 -10.95 8.53 -18.31
C SER A 80 -10.81 7.37 -17.32
N GLY A 81 -9.75 7.38 -16.52
CA GLY A 81 -9.54 6.42 -15.45
C GLY A 81 -8.81 5.14 -15.85
N SER A 82 -8.39 5.01 -17.12
CA SER A 82 -7.83 3.76 -17.66
C SER A 82 -6.30 3.64 -17.51
N ARG A 83 -5.59 4.77 -17.41
CA ARG A 83 -4.12 4.78 -17.31
C ARG A 83 -3.67 5.42 -16.00
N ARG A 84 -3.03 4.65 -15.13
CA ARG A 84 -2.42 5.20 -13.91
C ARG A 84 -1.28 6.16 -14.28
N VAL A 85 -1.29 7.34 -13.68
CA VAL A 85 -0.19 8.32 -13.77
C VAL A 85 0.95 7.83 -12.88
N PRO A 86 2.21 7.78 -13.36
CA PRO A 86 3.34 7.36 -12.54
C PRO A 86 3.52 8.26 -11.32
N PHE A 87 3.74 7.63 -10.16
CA PHE A 87 4.11 8.29 -8.92
C PHE A 87 5.63 8.49 -8.86
N GLU A 88 6.05 9.70 -8.49
CA GLU A 88 7.46 10.13 -8.53
C GLU A 88 8.09 10.33 -7.16
N GLY A 89 7.32 10.10 -6.07
CA GLY A 89 7.81 10.14 -4.71
C GLY A 89 8.56 8.88 -4.29
N ILE A 90 8.56 8.61 -2.99
CA ILE A 90 9.19 7.42 -2.41
C ILE A 90 8.15 6.37 -2.01
N THR A 91 8.49 5.11 -2.19
CA THR A 91 7.88 3.96 -1.51
C THR A 91 8.84 3.50 -0.42
N ILE A 92 8.34 2.98 0.69
CA ILE A 92 9.16 2.71 1.87
C ILE A 92 8.82 1.34 2.45
N GLN A 93 9.82 0.63 2.98
CA GLN A 93 9.58 -0.48 3.89
C GLN A 93 9.81 -0.06 5.34
N LEU A 94 8.80 -0.28 6.18
CA LEU A 94 8.89 -0.05 7.63
C LEU A 94 9.45 -1.28 8.37
N TYR A 95 10.11 -1.04 9.50
CA TYR A 95 10.53 -2.05 10.47
C TYR A 95 9.58 -2.07 11.67
N PRO A 96 8.63 -3.03 11.77
CA PRO A 96 7.59 -2.98 12.79
C PRO A 96 8.09 -2.87 14.23
N SER A 97 9.24 -3.49 14.53
CA SER A 97 9.82 -3.45 15.88
C SER A 97 10.53 -2.15 16.24
N ALA A 98 10.71 -1.24 15.28
CA ALA A 98 11.28 0.10 15.51
C ALA A 98 10.21 1.20 15.44
N LEU A 99 8.92 0.86 15.27
CA LEU A 99 7.85 1.85 15.31
C LEU A 99 7.76 2.51 16.68
N SER A 100 7.62 3.83 16.65
CA SER A 100 7.49 4.72 17.80
C SER A 100 6.06 5.28 17.89
N ALA A 101 5.75 6.03 18.95
CA ALA A 101 4.44 6.67 19.08
C ALA A 101 4.19 7.73 17.99
N ASP A 102 5.24 8.38 17.49
CA ASP A 102 5.15 9.40 16.44
C ASP A 102 4.77 8.80 15.08
N ASP A 103 4.86 7.48 14.93
CA ASP A 103 4.43 6.77 13.73
C ASP A 103 2.93 6.50 13.68
N PHE A 104 2.18 6.93 14.70
CA PHE A 104 0.74 6.70 14.80
C PHE A 104 -0.04 7.99 14.98
N LEU A 105 -1.24 8.00 14.39
CA LEU A 105 -2.27 8.99 14.60
C LEU A 105 -3.40 8.40 15.45
N ILE A 106 -3.70 9.07 16.56
CA ILE A 106 -4.92 8.80 17.32
C ILE A 106 -6.09 9.51 16.64
N LEU A 107 -7.07 8.73 16.19
CA LEU A 107 -8.33 9.21 15.61
C LEU A 107 -9.48 8.83 16.55
N GLU A 108 -10.05 9.82 17.22
CA GLU A 108 -11.13 9.62 18.20
C GLU A 108 -12.38 8.98 17.57
N ALA A 109 -13.21 8.34 18.38
CA ALA A 109 -14.53 7.85 17.97
C ALA A 109 -15.38 9.00 17.37
N GLY A 110 -15.91 8.82 16.16
CA GLY A 110 -16.60 9.88 15.41
C GLY A 110 -15.69 11.03 14.90
N GLY A 111 -14.41 10.99 15.23
CA GLY A 111 -13.42 12.02 14.91
C GLY A 111 -13.01 12.00 13.43
N LYS A 112 -12.35 13.09 13.01
CA LYS A 112 -11.91 13.30 11.62
C LYS A 112 -10.48 13.82 11.56
N LYS A 113 -9.70 13.32 10.59
CA LYS A 113 -8.45 13.91 10.15
C LYS A 113 -8.64 14.45 8.74
N GLU A 114 -8.30 15.73 8.57
CA GLU A 114 -8.27 16.37 7.26
C GLU A 114 -6.82 16.52 6.79
N LEU A 115 -6.59 16.24 5.51
CA LEU A 115 -5.29 16.31 4.86
C LEU A 115 -5.45 17.05 3.54
N THR A 116 -4.46 17.86 3.19
CA THR A 116 -4.38 18.51 1.88
C THR A 116 -3.19 17.93 1.13
N ILE A 117 -3.43 17.49 -0.11
CA ILE A 117 -2.48 16.80 -0.94
C ILE A 117 -2.32 17.58 -2.24
N GLU A 118 -1.13 18.12 -2.45
CA GLU A 118 -0.72 18.64 -3.76
C GLU A 118 -0.29 17.45 -4.64
N THR A 119 -1.19 16.98 -5.50
CA THR A 119 -0.96 15.78 -6.32
C THR A 119 0.04 16.01 -7.44
N GLY A 120 0.13 17.25 -7.96
CA GLY A 120 1.09 17.65 -8.99
C GLY A 120 2.53 17.73 -8.47
N ALA A 121 2.73 17.75 -7.14
CA ALA A 121 4.07 17.73 -6.56
C ALA A 121 4.83 16.42 -6.85
N LEU A 122 4.12 15.29 -6.95
CA LEU A 122 4.69 13.93 -7.07
C LEU A 122 4.15 13.14 -8.28
N HIS A 123 3.49 13.81 -9.21
CA HIS A 123 3.01 13.23 -10.47
C HIS A 123 3.23 14.22 -11.62
N ASP A 124 3.54 13.70 -12.82
CA ASP A 124 3.59 14.54 -14.02
C ASP A 124 2.18 14.85 -14.53
N LEU A 125 1.67 16.02 -14.18
CA LEU A 125 0.39 16.53 -14.67
C LEU A 125 0.55 17.67 -15.67
N SER A 126 1.76 17.85 -16.24
CA SER A 126 2.09 18.99 -17.11
C SER A 126 1.28 19.06 -18.41
N ASN A 127 0.76 17.92 -18.87
CA ASN A 127 -0.13 17.86 -20.03
C ASN A 127 -1.54 18.42 -19.76
N GLY A 128 -1.91 18.61 -18.48
CA GLY A 128 -3.23 19.07 -18.07
C GLY A 128 -4.37 18.13 -18.48
N GLY A 129 -5.59 18.61 -18.29
CA GLY A 129 -6.82 17.87 -18.63
C GLY A 129 -7.46 17.18 -17.43
N THR A 130 -8.32 16.20 -17.72
CA THR A 130 -9.11 15.52 -16.69
C THR A 130 -8.38 14.31 -16.12
N PHE A 131 -8.32 14.23 -14.80
CA PHE A 131 -7.76 13.11 -14.05
C PHE A 131 -8.77 12.59 -13.03
N ASP A 132 -8.77 11.28 -12.82
CA ASP A 132 -9.47 10.65 -11.71
C ASP A 132 -8.51 10.41 -10.56
N VAL A 133 -8.92 10.81 -9.36
CA VAL A 133 -8.16 10.64 -8.11
C VAL A 133 -8.94 9.72 -7.19
N LEU A 134 -8.23 8.78 -6.57
CA LEU A 134 -8.79 7.88 -5.59
C LEU A 134 -7.77 7.50 -4.52
N ALA A 135 -8.25 7.19 -3.33
CA ALA A 135 -7.47 6.62 -2.24
C ALA A 135 -8.08 5.28 -1.84
N ASN A 136 -7.28 4.23 -1.81
CA ASN A 136 -7.68 2.92 -1.30
C ASN A 136 -6.49 2.23 -0.65
N GLY A 137 -6.75 1.32 0.27
CA GLY A 137 -5.68 0.58 0.94
C GLY A 137 -6.13 -0.05 2.24
N VAL A 138 -5.16 -0.46 3.05
CA VAL A 138 -5.39 -1.03 4.38
C VAL A 138 -4.40 -0.39 5.36
N LEU A 139 -4.93 0.31 6.36
CA LEU A 139 -4.15 0.96 7.42
C LEU A 139 -3.94 0.00 8.59
N PRO A 140 -2.71 -0.38 8.93
CA PRO A 140 -2.43 -1.06 10.19
C PRO A 140 -2.81 -0.18 11.39
N TYR A 141 -3.17 -0.81 12.50
CA TYR A 141 -3.38 -0.13 13.77
C TYR A 141 -2.71 -0.90 14.91
N ALA A 142 -2.41 -0.19 15.99
CA ALA A 142 -1.99 -0.75 17.26
C ALA A 142 -3.09 -0.60 18.31
N ASN A 143 -3.01 -1.38 19.39
CA ASN A 143 -3.88 -1.12 20.54
C ASN A 143 -3.55 0.25 21.15
N GLU A 144 -4.47 0.78 21.95
CA GLU A 144 -4.26 2.03 22.68
C GLU A 144 -2.96 1.97 23.50
N ASN A 145 -2.15 3.04 23.45
CA ASN A 145 -0.85 3.14 24.12
C ASN A 145 0.18 2.05 23.73
N SER A 146 0.06 1.47 22.54
CA SER A 146 1.02 0.50 22.00
C SER A 146 1.55 0.94 20.63
N THR A 147 2.77 0.53 20.30
CA THR A 147 3.33 0.65 18.94
C THR A 147 3.36 -0.70 18.20
N GLN A 148 2.92 -1.78 18.87
CA GLN A 148 2.82 -3.09 18.25
C GLN A 148 1.53 -3.17 17.42
N LEU A 149 1.70 -3.39 16.12
CA LEU A 149 0.59 -3.61 15.20
C LEU A 149 -0.26 -4.81 15.65
N ALA A 150 -1.56 -4.60 15.79
CA ALA A 150 -2.53 -5.56 16.31
C ALA A 150 -3.61 -5.93 15.29
N GLY A 151 -3.78 -5.13 14.25
CA GLY A 151 -4.73 -5.37 13.19
C GLY A 151 -4.62 -4.35 12.08
N ALA A 152 -5.65 -4.28 11.24
CA ALA A 152 -5.68 -3.36 10.12
C ALA A 152 -7.12 -3.03 9.67
N LEU A 153 -7.32 -1.85 9.12
CA LEU A 153 -8.60 -1.30 8.67
C LEU A 153 -8.55 -1.04 7.17
N ARG A 154 -9.50 -1.58 6.42
CA ARG A 154 -9.63 -1.29 5.00
C ARG A 154 -10.28 0.08 4.81
N TYR A 155 -9.92 0.77 3.74
CA TYR A 155 -10.62 1.96 3.30
C TYR A 155 -10.65 2.03 1.77
N ASP A 156 -11.71 2.64 1.29
CA ASP A 156 -11.89 3.02 -0.10
C ASP A 156 -12.52 4.42 -0.10
N SER A 157 -12.08 5.27 -1.02
CA SER A 157 -12.66 6.59 -1.19
C SER A 157 -13.65 6.65 -2.34
N ASN A 158 -14.38 7.77 -2.44
CA ASN A 158 -14.99 8.14 -3.72
C ASN A 158 -13.91 8.32 -4.79
N ARG A 159 -14.27 8.07 -6.05
CA ARG A 159 -13.49 8.52 -7.21
C ARG A 159 -13.82 9.99 -7.46
N LEU A 160 -12.82 10.84 -7.42
CA LEU A 160 -12.94 12.28 -7.65
C LEU A 160 -12.36 12.62 -9.03
N SER A 161 -13.17 13.19 -9.92
CA SER A 161 -12.67 13.72 -11.19
C SER A 161 -12.27 15.18 -11.03
N ILE A 162 -11.05 15.53 -11.42
CA ILE A 162 -10.51 16.89 -11.36
C ILE A 162 -10.04 17.33 -12.75
N PHE A 163 -10.17 18.63 -13.04
CA PHE A 163 -9.56 19.24 -14.22
C PHE A 163 -8.32 20.00 -13.80
N VAL A 164 -7.18 19.71 -14.44
CA VAL A 164 -5.88 20.26 -14.10
C VAL A 164 -5.39 21.17 -15.22
N ASP A 165 -5.05 22.41 -14.89
CA ASP A 165 -4.17 23.26 -15.70
C ASP A 165 -2.75 22.72 -15.61
N GLY A 166 -2.25 22.21 -16.74
CA GLY A 166 -0.93 21.60 -16.82
C GLY A 166 0.22 22.58 -16.59
N THR A 167 0.05 23.86 -16.90
CA THR A 167 1.09 24.88 -16.69
C THR A 167 1.27 25.17 -15.21
N GLU A 168 0.18 25.34 -14.47
CA GLU A 168 0.21 25.52 -13.02
C GLU A 168 0.70 24.24 -12.32
N ALA A 169 0.27 23.06 -12.77
CA ALA A 169 0.75 21.80 -12.20
C ALA A 169 2.25 21.56 -12.45
N ALA A 170 2.78 21.95 -13.61
CA ALA A 170 4.21 21.88 -13.89
C ALA A 170 5.03 22.76 -12.93
N ALA A 171 4.49 23.90 -12.50
CA ALA A 171 5.14 24.78 -11.52
C ALA A 171 5.11 24.21 -10.09
N ALA A 172 4.08 23.43 -9.75
CA ALA A 172 3.97 22.76 -8.45
C ALA A 172 4.85 21.51 -8.30
N ARG A 173 5.30 20.93 -9.43
CA ARG A 173 6.07 19.69 -9.46
C ARG A 173 7.41 19.84 -8.76
N LYS A 174 7.66 18.94 -7.80
CA LYS A 174 8.94 18.87 -7.09
C LYS A 174 9.81 17.83 -7.76
N SER A 175 10.93 18.24 -8.36
CA SER A 175 11.92 17.29 -8.82
C SER A 175 12.66 16.69 -7.62
N LEU A 176 12.42 15.40 -7.36
CA LEU A 176 13.22 14.63 -6.41
C LEU A 176 14.55 14.15 -7.02
N ALA A 177 14.74 14.37 -8.33
CA ALA A 177 16.02 14.23 -9.02
C ALA A 177 16.97 15.39 -8.66
N LYS A 178 17.28 15.59 -7.37
CA LYS A 178 18.49 16.33 -7.01
C LYS A 178 19.71 15.52 -7.48
N ARG A 179 20.65 16.28 -8.07
CA ARG A 179 21.89 15.86 -8.74
C ARG A 179 22.51 14.63 -8.12
N THR A 180 22.80 13.65 -8.96
CA THR A 180 23.66 12.49 -8.76
C THR A 180 24.71 12.75 -7.68
N ILE A 181 24.43 12.33 -6.45
CA ILE A 181 25.49 12.05 -5.49
C ILE A 181 26.02 10.69 -5.91
N ILE A 182 27.29 10.66 -6.32
CA ILE A 182 28.01 9.41 -6.50
C ILE A 182 28.27 8.87 -5.10
N ASP A 183 27.40 7.97 -4.63
CA ASP A 183 27.50 7.39 -3.29
C ASP A 183 28.72 6.46 -3.21
N SER A 184 29.69 6.85 -2.38
CA SER A 184 30.84 6.02 -1.97
C SER A 184 30.54 5.17 -0.73
N GLY A 185 29.31 5.21 -0.22
CA GLY A 185 28.89 4.61 1.04
C GLY A 185 28.69 3.10 1.01
N CYS A 186 28.61 2.49 -0.17
CA CYS A 186 28.61 1.02 -0.31
C CYS A 186 30.05 0.46 -0.29
N THR A 187 30.72 0.56 0.85
CA THR A 187 32.07 0.02 1.08
C THR A 187 32.13 -0.86 2.33
N GLY A 188 33.23 -1.60 2.50
CA GLY A 188 33.48 -2.43 3.69
C GLY A 188 32.34 -3.40 4.01
N ASP A 189 31.91 -3.43 5.26
CA ASP A 189 30.86 -4.34 5.75
C ASP A 189 29.50 -4.09 5.12
N ARG A 190 29.14 -2.84 4.83
CA ARG A 190 27.87 -2.51 4.16
C ARG A 190 27.80 -3.16 2.78
N LEU A 191 28.90 -3.13 2.03
CA LEU A 191 29.00 -3.78 0.73
C LEU A 191 28.85 -5.32 0.83
N ASN A 192 29.47 -5.93 1.85
CA ASN A 192 29.37 -7.37 2.08
C ASN A 192 27.95 -7.80 2.48
N ILE A 193 27.31 -7.03 3.36
CA ILE A 193 25.91 -7.22 3.76
C ILE A 193 25.01 -7.13 2.53
N LEU A 194 25.13 -6.05 1.73
CA LEU A 194 24.31 -5.84 0.55
C LEU A 194 24.47 -6.96 -0.49
N ARG A 195 25.70 -7.40 -0.78
CA ARG A 195 25.96 -8.53 -1.71
C ARG A 195 25.33 -9.83 -1.22
N THR A 196 25.43 -10.12 0.08
CA THR A 196 24.82 -11.30 0.68
C THR A 196 23.29 -11.23 0.60
N ALA A 197 22.72 -10.07 0.91
CA ALA A 197 21.30 -9.82 0.83
C ALA A 197 20.76 -9.94 -0.61
N LEU A 198 21.48 -9.43 -1.61
CA LEU A 198 21.15 -9.58 -3.04
C LEU A 198 21.12 -11.06 -3.46
N SER A 199 22.12 -11.83 -3.07
CA SER A 199 22.14 -13.28 -3.31
C SER A 199 20.95 -13.99 -2.64
N ASN A 200 20.56 -13.56 -1.44
CA ASN A 200 19.39 -14.08 -0.74
C ASN A 200 18.08 -13.67 -1.44
N CYS A 201 17.96 -12.42 -1.89
CA CYS A 201 16.83 -11.93 -2.69
C CYS A 201 16.64 -12.80 -3.94
N GLN A 202 17.72 -13.05 -4.70
CA GLN A 202 17.67 -13.86 -5.91
C GLN A 202 17.07 -15.25 -5.63
N LYS A 203 17.52 -15.92 -4.57
CA LYS A 203 17.03 -17.25 -4.16
C LYS A 203 15.57 -17.19 -3.71
N LEU A 204 15.21 -16.20 -2.89
CA LEU A 204 13.85 -15.96 -2.40
C LEU A 204 12.87 -15.76 -3.57
N ALA A 205 13.18 -14.83 -4.46
CA ALA A 205 12.34 -14.48 -5.60
C ALA A 205 12.25 -15.65 -6.60
N SER A 206 13.33 -16.39 -6.85
CA SER A 206 13.30 -17.59 -7.71
C SER A 206 12.41 -18.70 -7.14
N GLY A 207 12.49 -18.95 -5.83
CA GLY A 207 11.63 -19.91 -5.14
C GLY A 207 10.16 -19.48 -5.18
N ALA A 208 9.89 -18.20 -4.90
CA ALA A 208 8.55 -17.63 -4.96
C ALA A 208 7.97 -17.66 -6.37
N ALA A 209 8.78 -17.38 -7.40
CA ALA A 209 8.35 -17.48 -8.80
C ALA A 209 7.87 -18.88 -9.16
N THR A 210 8.61 -19.91 -8.74
CA THR A 210 8.25 -21.32 -8.94
C THR A 210 6.98 -21.68 -8.18
N ALA A 211 6.86 -21.28 -6.91
CA ALA A 211 5.67 -21.53 -6.11
C ALA A 211 4.43 -20.81 -6.66
N ALA A 212 4.56 -19.56 -7.10
CA ALA A 212 3.47 -18.82 -7.74
C ALA A 212 3.02 -19.48 -9.05
N ALA A 213 3.98 -19.95 -9.85
CA ALA A 213 3.67 -20.72 -11.04
C ALA A 213 2.93 -22.01 -10.70
N ALA A 214 3.20 -22.68 -9.57
CA ALA A 214 2.44 -23.86 -9.15
C ALA A 214 1.04 -23.53 -8.61
N GLY A 215 0.86 -22.36 -7.99
CA GLY A 215 -0.38 -21.96 -7.34
C GLY A 215 -0.51 -22.50 -5.91
N GLY A 216 -1.73 -22.68 -5.43
CA GLY A 216 -2.04 -23.24 -4.11
C GLY A 216 -2.42 -22.20 -3.04
N SER A 217 -2.71 -22.69 -1.84
CA SER A 217 -3.30 -21.90 -0.73
C SER A 217 -2.46 -20.70 -0.29
N ARG A 218 -1.12 -20.79 -0.37
CA ARG A 218 -0.23 -19.65 -0.07
C ARG A 218 -0.44 -18.50 -1.05
N LEU A 219 -0.58 -18.81 -2.34
CA LEU A 219 -0.84 -17.79 -3.34
C LEU A 219 -2.21 -17.14 -3.09
N GLU A 220 -3.23 -17.93 -2.77
CA GLU A 220 -4.56 -17.43 -2.41
C GLU A 220 -4.55 -16.59 -1.13
N THR A 221 -3.72 -16.94 -0.14
CA THR A 221 -3.59 -16.19 1.12
C THR A 221 -3.14 -14.76 0.87
N PHE A 222 -2.15 -14.54 -0.02
CA PHE A 222 -1.60 -13.21 -0.28
C PHE A 222 -2.31 -12.50 -1.42
N PHE A 223 -2.63 -13.19 -2.52
CA PHE A 223 -3.17 -12.60 -3.75
C PHE A 223 -4.65 -12.88 -3.98
N LYS A 224 -5.33 -13.57 -3.06
CA LYS A 224 -6.79 -13.83 -3.07
C LYS A 224 -7.31 -14.62 -4.27
N SER A 225 -6.40 -15.18 -5.06
CA SER A 225 -6.74 -15.94 -6.26
C SER A 225 -5.58 -16.84 -6.65
N SER A 226 -5.92 -18.02 -7.17
CA SER A 226 -5.00 -18.97 -7.81
C SER A 226 -5.24 -19.08 -9.32
N SER A 227 -5.97 -18.13 -9.91
CA SER A 227 -6.23 -18.12 -11.34
C SER A 227 -4.94 -18.10 -12.16
N THR A 228 -4.98 -18.65 -13.38
CA THR A 228 -3.82 -18.67 -14.28
C THR A 228 -3.23 -17.27 -14.52
N SER A 229 -4.08 -16.25 -14.62
CA SER A 229 -3.64 -14.85 -14.77
C SER A 229 -2.83 -14.38 -13.56
N VAL A 230 -3.34 -14.59 -12.34
CA VAL A 230 -2.65 -14.19 -11.09
C VAL A 230 -1.35 -14.98 -10.90
N ARG A 231 -1.37 -16.30 -11.13
CA ARG A 231 -0.17 -17.15 -11.09
C ARG A 231 0.92 -16.63 -12.04
N ASN A 232 0.55 -16.35 -13.29
CA ASN A 232 1.48 -15.88 -14.31
C ASN A 232 2.05 -14.50 -13.96
N GLN A 233 1.21 -13.57 -13.50
CA GLN A 233 1.65 -12.21 -13.13
C GLN A 233 2.60 -12.23 -11.94
N VAL A 234 2.26 -12.94 -10.86
CA VAL A 234 3.12 -13.04 -9.66
C VAL A 234 4.42 -13.75 -10.01
N SER A 235 4.35 -14.85 -10.76
CA SER A 235 5.55 -15.57 -11.20
C SER A 235 6.46 -14.71 -12.08
N ALA A 236 5.89 -13.97 -13.04
CA ALA A 236 6.65 -13.11 -13.93
C ALA A 236 7.35 -11.97 -13.17
N ARG A 237 6.65 -11.29 -12.25
CA ARG A 237 7.27 -10.25 -11.40
C ARG A 237 8.40 -10.84 -10.55
N MET A 238 8.17 -11.97 -9.88
CA MET A 238 9.20 -12.63 -9.06
C MET A 238 10.41 -13.08 -9.88
N ARG A 239 10.24 -13.50 -11.13
CA ARG A 239 11.38 -13.80 -12.03
C ARG A 239 12.17 -12.54 -12.37
N ALA A 240 11.49 -11.43 -12.65
CA ALA A 240 12.15 -10.15 -12.93
C ALA A 240 12.94 -9.66 -11.70
N VAL A 241 12.36 -9.75 -10.50
CA VAL A 241 13.07 -9.43 -9.25
C VAL A 241 14.28 -10.35 -9.04
N ALA A 242 14.13 -11.66 -9.28
CA ALA A 242 15.25 -12.59 -9.18
C ALA A 242 16.39 -12.27 -10.16
N GLN A 243 16.04 -11.85 -11.37
CA GLN A 243 17.01 -11.42 -12.39
C GLN A 243 17.75 -10.16 -11.95
N ASP A 244 17.04 -9.15 -11.46
CA ASP A 244 17.63 -7.89 -10.99
C ASP A 244 18.56 -8.11 -9.80
N CYS A 245 18.13 -8.91 -8.81
CA CYS A 245 18.94 -9.24 -7.64
C CYS A 245 20.21 -10.08 -7.95
N GLY A 246 20.21 -10.82 -9.07
CA GLY A 246 21.26 -11.78 -9.42
C GLY A 246 22.25 -11.35 -10.50
N THR A 247 22.06 -10.17 -11.12
CA THR A 247 22.84 -9.73 -12.27
C THR A 247 23.95 -8.74 -11.89
N THR A 248 24.95 -8.60 -12.77
CA THR A 248 25.97 -7.54 -12.68
C THR A 248 25.56 -6.23 -13.34
N SER A 249 24.46 -6.25 -14.11
CA SER A 249 23.90 -5.08 -14.80
C SER A 249 22.41 -4.94 -14.46
N PRO A 250 22.07 -4.58 -13.21
CA PRO A 250 20.69 -4.47 -12.76
C PRO A 250 19.96 -3.29 -13.40
N GLY A 251 18.64 -3.38 -13.46
CA GLY A 251 17.75 -2.26 -13.79
C GLY A 251 17.61 -1.27 -12.64
N THR A 252 18.05 -1.63 -11.43
CA THR A 252 18.05 -0.79 -10.23
C THR A 252 19.45 -0.28 -9.85
N THR A 253 19.51 0.87 -9.18
CA THR A 253 20.73 1.38 -8.54
C THR A 253 20.56 1.37 -7.03
N SER A 254 21.49 0.74 -6.32
CA SER A 254 21.48 0.62 -4.86
C SER A 254 22.37 1.67 -4.19
N TYR A 255 21.84 2.29 -3.14
CA TYR A 255 22.53 3.27 -2.29
C TYR A 255 22.60 2.74 -0.85
N CYS A 256 23.76 2.86 -0.22
CA CYS A 256 23.99 2.42 1.17
C CYS A 256 23.99 3.58 2.16
N THR A 257 23.76 4.79 1.67
CA THR A 257 23.58 6.00 2.48
C THR A 257 22.32 6.73 2.06
N ASP A 258 21.68 7.35 3.04
CA ASP A 258 20.49 8.16 2.79
C ASP A 258 20.86 9.52 2.24
N GLN A 259 20.69 9.67 0.93
CA GLN A 259 21.02 10.86 0.18
C GLN A 259 19.93 11.95 0.24
N TYR A 260 18.73 11.60 0.72
CA TYR A 260 17.58 12.51 0.78
C TYR A 260 17.11 12.85 2.21
N GLY A 261 17.57 12.13 3.23
CA GLY A 261 17.18 12.35 4.63
C GLY A 261 15.82 11.75 4.97
N TYR A 262 15.34 10.77 4.21
CA TYR A 262 14.05 10.11 4.46
C TYR A 262 14.13 8.96 5.46
N CYS A 263 15.32 8.57 5.90
CA CYS A 263 15.53 7.53 6.92
C CYS A 263 15.45 8.08 8.35
N ASP A 264 15.19 9.39 8.51
CA ASP A 264 14.95 10.02 9.80
C ASP A 264 13.77 9.33 10.52
N GLY A 265 13.85 9.18 11.85
CA GLY A 265 12.88 8.42 12.65
C GLY A 265 13.31 6.98 12.97
N GLY A 266 14.20 6.38 12.16
CA GLY A 266 14.85 5.11 12.48
C GLY A 266 13.97 3.86 12.35
N ASN A 267 12.74 4.01 11.87
CA ASN A 267 11.78 2.94 11.63
C ASN A 267 11.68 2.53 10.14
N ILE A 268 12.31 3.26 9.22
CA ILE A 268 12.32 2.96 7.79
C ILE A 268 13.56 2.11 7.48
N VAL A 269 13.36 0.94 6.87
CA VAL A 269 14.43 0.00 6.50
C VAL A 269 15.07 0.41 5.19
N ALA A 270 14.26 0.76 4.22
CA ALA A 270 14.69 1.17 2.89
C ALA A 270 13.57 1.98 2.23
N TYR A 271 13.93 2.68 1.16
CA TYR A 271 12.97 3.32 0.29
C TYR A 271 13.40 3.25 -1.18
N THR A 272 12.43 3.32 -2.08
CA THR A 272 12.65 3.31 -3.53
C THR A 272 12.05 4.56 -4.16
N LEU A 273 12.73 5.12 -5.16
CA LEU A 273 12.13 6.07 -6.11
C LEU A 273 11.74 5.30 -7.39
N PRO A 274 10.45 4.95 -7.58
CA PRO A 274 10.01 4.00 -8.61
C PRO A 274 10.40 4.37 -10.04
N THR A 275 10.34 5.66 -10.38
CA THR A 275 10.64 6.18 -11.73
C THR A 275 12.14 6.35 -11.98
N LEU A 276 12.93 6.57 -10.92
CA LEU A 276 14.39 6.65 -11.01
C LEU A 276 15.05 5.27 -10.88
N ASN A 277 14.31 4.25 -10.44
CA ASN A 277 14.80 2.91 -10.18
C ASN A 277 15.99 2.89 -9.21
N THR A 278 15.94 3.76 -8.21
CA THR A 278 16.96 3.85 -7.16
C THR A 278 16.38 3.31 -5.85
N ILE A 279 17.15 2.44 -5.19
CA ILE A 279 16.83 1.86 -3.90
C ILE A 279 17.85 2.37 -2.89
N THR A 280 17.37 2.93 -1.79
CA THR A 280 18.23 3.41 -0.70
C THR A 280 17.99 2.58 0.53
N TYR A 281 19.05 1.99 1.07
CA TYR A 281 19.01 1.22 2.31
C TYR A 281 19.36 2.13 3.49
N CYS A 282 18.40 2.30 4.41
CA CYS A 282 18.56 3.11 5.61
C CYS A 282 19.54 2.46 6.61
N PRO A 283 20.08 3.21 7.59
CA PRO A 283 21.01 2.65 8.57
C PRO A 283 20.52 1.38 9.27
N ILE A 284 19.23 1.30 9.59
CA ILE A 284 18.62 0.14 10.28
C ILE A 284 18.71 -1.17 9.47
N PHE A 285 18.74 -1.10 8.13
CA PHE A 285 18.99 -2.25 7.27
C PHE A 285 20.33 -2.93 7.63
N PHE A 286 21.37 -2.14 7.88
CA PHE A 286 22.69 -2.66 8.19
C PHE A 286 22.89 -3.01 9.66
N THR A 287 22.15 -2.38 10.58
CA THR A 287 22.41 -2.47 12.02
C THR A 287 21.43 -3.33 12.80
N ALA A 288 20.16 -3.41 12.40
CA ALA A 288 19.12 -4.12 13.16
C ALA A 288 18.44 -5.25 12.38
N THR A 289 18.38 -5.18 11.06
CA THR A 289 17.77 -6.27 10.28
C THR A 289 18.69 -7.50 10.23
N ARG A 290 18.07 -8.67 10.16
CA ARG A 290 18.79 -9.96 10.15
C ARG A 290 19.15 -10.33 8.70
N PRO A 291 20.25 -11.05 8.46
CA PRO A 291 20.57 -11.55 7.11
C PRO A 291 19.54 -12.54 6.55
N VAL A 292 19.03 -13.42 7.43
CA VAL A 292 18.00 -14.42 7.13
C VAL A 292 17.13 -14.58 8.36
N THR A 293 15.82 -14.42 8.21
CA THR A 293 14.86 -14.73 9.28
C THR A 293 14.46 -16.20 9.26
N THR A 294 14.16 -16.74 10.44
CA THR A 294 13.60 -18.08 10.65
C THR A 294 12.10 -18.06 10.96
N GLY A 295 11.50 -16.86 11.11
CA GLY A 295 10.09 -16.69 11.46
C GLY A 295 9.20 -16.40 10.24
N CYS A 296 8.01 -16.99 10.23
CA CYS A 296 6.94 -16.56 9.33
C CYS A 296 6.54 -15.11 9.64
N LYS A 297 6.03 -14.38 8.63
CA LYS A 297 5.52 -13.00 8.79
C LYS A 297 6.59 -11.98 9.22
N SER A 298 7.86 -12.30 9.01
CA SER A 298 8.96 -11.44 9.40
C SER A 298 9.83 -11.09 8.21
N PHE A 299 10.52 -9.96 8.33
CA PHE A 299 11.39 -9.41 7.31
C PHE A 299 12.86 -9.63 7.69
N ASP A 300 13.68 -9.76 6.66
CA ASP A 300 15.12 -9.84 6.68
C ASP A 300 15.70 -9.08 5.48
N GLN A 301 17.01 -8.93 5.44
CA GLN A 301 17.69 -8.17 4.39
C GLN A 301 17.33 -8.62 2.98
N GLY A 302 17.21 -9.93 2.73
CA GLY A 302 16.86 -10.45 1.41
C GLY A 302 15.40 -10.15 1.02
N THR A 303 14.49 -10.24 1.98
CA THR A 303 13.07 -9.87 1.77
C THR A 303 12.88 -8.36 1.61
N THR A 304 13.70 -7.53 2.27
CA THR A 304 13.70 -6.07 2.08
C THR A 304 14.11 -5.71 0.66
N ILE A 305 15.22 -6.28 0.17
CA ILE A 305 15.61 -6.04 -1.22
C ILE A 305 14.51 -6.46 -2.18
N LEU A 306 13.90 -7.64 -1.97
CA LEU A 306 12.78 -8.09 -2.78
C LEU A 306 11.62 -7.09 -2.77
N HIS A 307 11.21 -6.58 -1.60
CA HIS A 307 10.18 -5.55 -1.46
C HIS A 307 10.52 -4.33 -2.33
N GLU A 308 11.69 -3.72 -2.11
CA GLU A 308 12.12 -2.50 -2.80
C GLU A 308 12.23 -2.69 -4.32
N THR A 309 12.79 -3.82 -4.76
CA THR A 309 12.92 -4.17 -6.17
C THR A 309 11.55 -4.30 -6.86
N THR A 310 10.46 -4.62 -6.15
CA THR A 310 9.12 -4.67 -6.76
C THR A 310 8.57 -3.29 -7.15
N HIS A 311 9.05 -2.22 -6.50
CA HIS A 311 8.67 -0.84 -6.81
C HIS A 311 9.40 -0.29 -8.04
N ALA A 312 10.55 -0.83 -8.42
CA ALA A 312 11.32 -0.35 -9.56
C ALA A 312 10.60 -0.63 -10.89
N SER A 313 10.24 0.45 -11.59
CA SER A 313 9.51 0.38 -12.87
C SER A 313 10.29 -0.30 -14.00
N SER A 314 11.62 -0.25 -13.95
CA SER A 314 12.53 -0.92 -14.89
C SER A 314 12.56 -2.44 -14.71
N VAL A 315 12.18 -2.95 -13.53
CA VAL A 315 12.18 -4.37 -13.23
C VAL A 315 10.90 -5.03 -13.72
N TYR A 316 9.74 -4.49 -13.32
CA TYR A 316 8.45 -5.00 -13.77
C TYR A 316 7.39 -3.91 -13.70
N SER A 317 6.65 -3.73 -14.80
CA SER A 317 5.58 -2.73 -14.89
C SER A 317 4.18 -3.37 -14.79
N PRO A 318 3.25 -2.76 -14.04
CA PRO A 318 3.42 -1.55 -13.24
C PRO A 318 4.22 -1.80 -11.96
N SER A 319 4.93 -0.78 -11.47
CA SER A 319 5.52 -0.76 -10.13
C SER A 319 4.47 -1.13 -9.06
N THR A 320 4.88 -1.86 -8.02
CA THR A 320 4.06 -1.97 -6.82
C THR A 320 3.99 -0.61 -6.08
N GLN A 321 3.01 -0.52 -5.21
CA GLN A 321 2.75 0.54 -4.23
C GLN A 321 2.85 -0.07 -2.82
N ASP A 322 2.75 0.78 -1.80
CA ASP A 322 2.63 0.39 -0.40
C ASP A 322 1.18 0.54 0.09
N LEU A 323 0.33 -0.38 -0.34
CA LEU A 323 -1.11 -0.34 -0.02
C LEU A 323 -1.42 -0.90 1.38
N ALA A 324 -0.48 -1.67 1.94
CA ALA A 324 -0.59 -2.27 3.26
C ALA A 324 0.80 -2.69 3.78
N TYR A 325 1.03 -2.47 5.08
CA TYR A 325 2.25 -2.92 5.76
C TYR A 325 2.00 -4.11 6.69
N GLY A 326 2.87 -5.10 6.61
CA GLY A 326 2.83 -6.29 7.46
C GLY A 326 1.74 -7.28 7.07
N TYR A 327 1.76 -8.43 7.75
CA TYR A 327 0.92 -9.57 7.40
C TYR A 327 -0.58 -9.27 7.51
N ASP A 328 -1.04 -8.76 8.66
CA ASP A 328 -2.47 -8.61 8.94
C ASP A 328 -3.17 -7.60 8.01
N ALA A 329 -2.43 -6.61 7.50
CA ALA A 329 -2.93 -5.67 6.51
C ALA A 329 -2.86 -6.26 5.10
N SER A 330 -1.74 -6.85 4.72
CA SER A 330 -1.54 -7.42 3.37
C SER A 330 -2.52 -8.53 3.04
N VAL A 331 -2.88 -9.38 4.02
CA VAL A 331 -3.86 -10.45 3.78
C VAL A 331 -5.31 -9.95 3.69
N LYS A 332 -5.58 -8.66 3.90
CA LYS A 332 -6.92 -8.05 3.76
C LYS A 332 -7.13 -7.31 2.44
N LEU A 333 -6.08 -7.12 1.64
CA LEU A 333 -6.17 -6.50 0.32
C LEU A 333 -7.09 -7.30 -0.61
N SER A 334 -7.70 -6.65 -1.60
CA SER A 334 -8.29 -7.36 -2.74
C SER A 334 -7.21 -8.00 -3.63
N THR A 335 -7.58 -8.85 -4.59
CA THR A 335 -6.63 -9.39 -5.59
C THR A 335 -5.89 -8.27 -6.33
N GLU A 336 -6.63 -7.26 -6.80
CA GLU A 336 -6.07 -6.14 -7.56
C GLU A 336 -5.07 -5.35 -6.73
N GLN A 337 -5.42 -5.02 -5.48
CA GLN A 337 -4.52 -4.34 -4.57
C GLN A 337 -3.31 -5.22 -4.20
N ALA A 338 -3.51 -6.51 -3.93
CA ALA A 338 -2.42 -7.41 -3.55
C ALA A 338 -1.38 -7.60 -4.67
N LEU A 339 -1.81 -7.65 -5.93
CA LEU A 339 -0.92 -7.70 -7.10
C LEU A 339 -0.08 -6.44 -7.27
N ASN A 340 -0.52 -5.33 -6.68
CA ASN A 340 0.14 -4.04 -6.70
C ASN A 340 0.74 -3.64 -5.34
N ASN A 341 0.82 -4.54 -4.35
CA ASN A 341 1.37 -4.25 -3.02
C ASN A 341 2.70 -4.96 -2.80
N ALA A 342 3.78 -4.24 -2.48
CA ALA A 342 5.11 -4.83 -2.34
C ALA A 342 5.18 -5.89 -1.22
N ASP A 343 4.59 -5.62 -0.06
CA ASP A 343 4.59 -6.54 1.07
C ASP A 343 3.86 -7.87 0.80
N SER A 344 2.89 -7.89 -0.13
CA SER A 344 2.25 -9.14 -0.56
C SER A 344 3.25 -10.11 -1.21
N TYR A 345 4.16 -9.59 -2.05
CA TYR A 345 5.23 -10.38 -2.68
C TYR A 345 6.24 -10.83 -1.63
N THR A 346 6.66 -9.92 -0.77
CA THR A 346 7.64 -10.14 0.30
C THR A 346 7.19 -11.24 1.27
N LEU A 347 5.96 -11.14 1.77
CA LEU A 347 5.40 -12.13 2.68
C LEU A 347 5.14 -13.47 2.00
N PHE A 348 4.69 -13.46 0.74
CA PHE A 348 4.57 -14.70 -0.03
C PHE A 348 5.92 -15.41 -0.19
N ALA A 349 7.00 -14.69 -0.51
CA ALA A 349 8.34 -15.25 -0.61
C ALA A 349 8.87 -15.78 0.74
N ASN A 350 8.63 -15.05 1.84
CA ASN A 350 8.93 -15.50 3.21
C ASN A 350 8.22 -16.84 3.52
N PHE A 351 6.92 -16.92 3.23
CA PHE A 351 6.10 -18.11 3.49
C PHE A 351 6.54 -19.31 2.64
N VAL A 352 6.91 -19.08 1.38
CA VAL A 352 7.44 -20.12 0.50
C VAL A 352 8.77 -20.65 1.03
N ARG A 353 9.72 -19.78 1.37
CA ARG A 353 11.05 -20.19 1.85
C ARG A 353 10.98 -20.98 3.16
N LEU A 354 10.14 -20.54 4.10
CA LEU A 354 10.03 -21.15 5.43
C LEU A 354 8.95 -22.23 5.53
N ASN A 355 8.29 -22.55 4.41
CA ASN A 355 7.19 -23.50 4.35
C ASN A 355 6.09 -23.22 5.40
N CYS A 356 5.79 -21.93 5.59
CA CYS A 356 4.75 -21.48 6.53
C CYS A 356 3.37 -21.99 6.10
N ALA A 357 2.47 -22.12 7.07
CA ALA A 357 1.07 -22.52 6.84
C ALA A 357 0.24 -21.33 6.35
#